data_AF-A0A7S6W083-F1
#
_entry.id   AF-A0A7S6W083-F1
#
_cell.length_a   1.000
_cell.length_b   1.000
_cell.length_c   1.000
_cell.angle_alpha   90.00
_cell.angle_beta   90.00
_cell.angle_gamma   90.00
#
_symmetry.space_group_name_H-M   'P 1'
#
loop_
_entity.id
_entity.type
_entity.pdbx_description
1 polymer ?
#
loop_
_entity_poly.entity_id
_entity_poly.type
_entity_poly.pdbx_seq_one_letter_code
_entity_poly.pdbx_strand_id
1 'polypeptide(L)'
;MWGGSKTNYVLPHLPLTEIKKDDLVLEYLHSDGSPVKDAEFEVLLSDGSRKKGKLDDKGKAVVKGVPAGRAKIQYGEDQSEDDFPPHEIDDWFIQQDLEISNNNEN
;
A
#
# COMPACT_ATOMS: atom_id res chain seq x y z
N MET A 1 51.32 -33.11 4.79
CA MET A 1 50.76 -32.23 3.74
C MET A 1 49.25 -32.21 3.92
N TRP A 2 48.66 -31.10 4.37
CA TRP A 2 47.22 -30.82 4.21
C TRP A 2 47.08 -29.30 4.08
N GLY A 3 46.95 -28.83 2.83
CA GLY A 3 46.69 -27.45 2.50
C GLY A 3 45.19 -27.22 2.51
N GLY A 4 44.70 -26.42 3.46
CA GLY A 4 43.32 -25.95 3.47
C GLY A 4 43.10 -24.98 2.31
N SER A 5 42.40 -25.43 1.28
CA SER A 5 41.92 -24.58 0.19
C SER A 5 40.97 -23.53 0.74
N LYS A 6 41.33 -22.25 0.61
CA LYS A 6 40.43 -21.12 0.88
C LYS A 6 39.33 -21.15 -0.18
N THR A 7 38.17 -21.69 0.17
CA THR A 7 36.96 -21.56 -0.65
C THR A 7 36.54 -20.09 -0.61
N ASN A 8 36.73 -19.38 -1.72
CA ASN A 8 36.14 -18.06 -1.93
C ASN A 8 34.62 -18.23 -2.06
N TYR A 9 33.91 -18.16 -0.94
CA TYR A 9 32.45 -17.98 -0.93
C TYR A 9 32.16 -16.57 -1.45
N VAL A 10 32.04 -16.43 -2.76
CA VAL A 10 31.50 -15.21 -3.37
C VAL A 10 30.01 -15.26 -3.09
N LEU A 11 29.58 -14.53 -2.06
CA LEU A 11 28.15 -14.28 -1.84
C LEU A 11 27.57 -13.78 -3.17
N PRO A 12 26.45 -14.32 -3.66
CA PRO A 12 25.75 -13.68 -4.76
C PRO A 12 25.48 -12.24 -4.33
N HIS A 13 26.10 -11.29 -5.02
CA HIS A 13 25.78 -9.88 -4.90
C HIS A 13 24.26 -9.74 -4.97
N LEU A 14 23.65 -9.29 -3.88
CA LEU A 14 22.24 -8.93 -3.87
C LEU A 14 21.96 -8.08 -5.12
N PRO A 15 20.81 -8.28 -5.80
CA PRO A 15 20.44 -7.41 -6.91
C PRO A 15 20.50 -5.97 -6.41
N LEU A 16 21.46 -5.22 -6.94
CA LEU A 16 21.63 -3.81 -6.62
C LEU A 16 20.42 -3.12 -7.23
N THR A 17 19.36 -2.97 -6.44
CA THR A 17 18.30 -2.05 -6.83
C THR A 17 18.98 -0.70 -6.73
N GLU A 18 19.39 -0.13 -7.88
CA GLU A 18 20.06 1.18 -7.98
C GLU A 18 19.09 2.31 -7.63
N ILE A 19 18.55 2.26 -6.41
CA ILE A 19 17.84 3.36 -5.80
C ILE A 19 18.93 4.35 -5.41
N LYS A 20 18.98 5.48 -6.11
CA LYS A 20 19.93 6.53 -5.76
C LYS A 20 19.56 7.06 -4.37
N LYS A 21 20.54 7.58 -3.63
CA LYS A 21 20.25 8.26 -2.35
C LYS A 21 19.25 9.42 -2.51
N ASP A 22 19.16 9.96 -3.72
CA ASP A 22 18.26 11.03 -4.12
C ASP A 22 16.91 10.51 -4.63
N ASP A 23 16.62 9.22 -4.55
CA ASP A 23 15.32 8.67 -4.94
C ASP A 23 14.43 8.54 -3.71
N LEU A 24 13.17 8.97 -3.84
CA LEU A 24 12.15 8.84 -2.82
C LEU A 24 11.25 7.65 -3.16
N VAL A 25 11.21 6.67 -2.26
CA VAL A 25 10.29 5.52 -2.37
C VAL A 25 9.04 5.82 -1.56
N LEU A 26 7.89 5.73 -2.21
CA LEU A 26 6.58 5.83 -1.63
C LEU A 26 6.01 4.43 -1.46
N GLU A 27 5.35 4.20 -0.34
CA GLU A 27 4.61 2.99 -0.04
C GLU A 27 3.30 3.39 0.63
N TYR A 28 2.19 2.96 0.05
CA TYR A 28 0.86 3.22 0.55
C TYR A 28 0.10 1.90 0.70
N LEU A 29 -0.26 1.60 1.93
CA LEU A 29 -0.93 0.38 2.34
C LEU A 29 -2.21 0.77 3.09
N HIS A 30 -3.24 -0.03 2.94
CA HIS A 30 -4.43 -0.01 3.76
C HIS A 30 -4.12 -0.41 5.21
N SER A 31 -5.06 -0.16 6.12
CA SER A 31 -4.94 -0.48 7.54
C SER A 31 -4.82 -1.98 7.83
N ASP A 32 -5.31 -2.83 6.93
CA ASP A 32 -5.18 -4.29 6.96
C ASP A 32 -3.83 -4.80 6.41
N GLY A 33 -3.02 -3.91 5.81
CA GLY A 33 -1.75 -4.23 5.16
C GLY A 33 -1.87 -4.54 3.67
N SER A 34 -3.07 -4.48 3.08
CA SER A 34 -3.27 -4.63 1.64
C SER A 34 -2.68 -3.43 0.88
N PRO A 35 -2.04 -3.63 -0.29
CA PRO A 35 -1.48 -2.53 -1.07
C PRO A 35 -2.56 -1.72 -1.76
N VAL A 36 -2.46 -0.40 -1.67
CA VAL A 36 -3.35 0.53 -2.39
C VAL A 36 -2.89 0.65 -3.83
N LYS A 37 -3.61 0.05 -4.77
CA LYS A 37 -3.21 0.01 -6.19
C LYS A 37 -3.81 1.16 -6.98
N ASP A 38 -3.11 1.58 -8.03
CA ASP A 38 -3.54 2.61 -9.00
C ASP A 38 -3.88 3.99 -8.39
N ALA A 39 -3.70 4.20 -7.09
CA ALA A 39 -3.96 5.48 -6.46
C ALA A 39 -3.00 6.56 -6.98
N GLU A 40 -3.57 7.72 -7.28
CA GLU A 40 -2.79 8.89 -7.67
C GLU A 40 -2.02 9.43 -6.48
N PHE A 41 -0.81 9.95 -6.72
CA PHE A 41 -0.04 10.65 -5.71
C PHE A 41 0.56 11.93 -6.27
N GLU A 42 0.62 12.97 -5.44
CA GLU A 42 1.32 14.22 -5.71
C GLU A 42 2.42 14.44 -4.65
N VAL A 43 3.66 14.58 -5.09
CA VAL A 43 4.81 14.92 -4.25
C VAL A 43 5.25 16.35 -4.55
N LEU A 44 5.26 17.19 -3.52
CA LEU A 44 5.91 18.49 -3.53
C LEU A 44 7.31 18.37 -2.92
N LEU A 45 8.32 18.53 -3.75
CA LEU A 45 9.74 18.45 -3.39
C LEU A 45 10.22 19.78 -2.78
N SER A 46 11.38 19.75 -2.11
CA SER A 46 11.96 20.94 -1.45
C SER A 46 12.39 22.04 -2.41
N ASP A 47 12.68 21.71 -3.67
CA ASP A 47 12.98 22.67 -4.74
C ASP A 47 11.74 23.38 -5.28
N GLY A 48 10.54 22.98 -4.83
CA GLY A 48 9.25 23.44 -5.35
C GLY A 48 8.71 22.64 -6.53
N SER A 49 9.44 21.62 -7.00
CA SER A 49 8.98 20.71 -8.05
C SER A 49 7.82 19.86 -7.54
N ARG A 50 6.80 19.70 -8.39
CA ARG A 50 5.67 18.80 -8.15
C ARG A 50 5.77 17.60 -9.06
N LYS A 51 5.70 16.40 -8.48
CA LYS A 51 5.69 15.13 -9.20
C LYS A 51 4.35 14.46 -8.97
N LYS A 52 3.65 14.16 -10.06
CA LYS A 52 2.41 13.40 -10.03
C LYS A 52 2.65 12.04 -10.65
N GLY A 53 1.99 11.02 -10.12
CA GLY A 53 2.06 9.67 -10.65
C GLY A 53 0.97 8.79 -10.06
N LYS A 54 1.02 7.51 -10.41
CA LYS A 54 0.18 6.48 -9.83
C LYS A 54 1.05 5.43 -9.16
N LEU A 55 0.54 4.89 -8.06
CA LEU A 55 1.16 3.74 -7.41
C LEU A 55 1.04 2.49 -8.28
N ASP A 56 2.02 1.60 -8.17
CA ASP A 56 2.01 0.32 -8.85
C ASP A 56 1.06 -0.70 -8.18
N ASP A 57 0.99 -1.92 -8.73
CA ASP A 57 0.22 -3.04 -8.20
C ASP A 57 0.60 -3.45 -6.75
N LYS A 58 1.68 -2.91 -6.20
CA LYS A 58 2.14 -3.15 -4.83
C LYS A 58 1.95 -1.93 -3.93
N GLY A 59 1.25 -0.89 -4.39
CA GLY A 59 1.09 0.36 -3.66
C GLY A 59 2.40 1.12 -3.50
N LYS A 60 3.36 0.92 -4.42
CA LYS A 60 4.68 1.55 -4.37
C LYS A 60 4.87 2.50 -5.54
N ALA A 61 5.65 3.55 -5.30
CA ALA A 61 6.16 4.40 -6.37
C ALA A 61 7.56 4.90 -6.06
N VAL A 62 8.35 5.15 -7.11
CA VAL A 62 9.70 5.70 -6.98
C VAL A 62 9.76 7.04 -7.69
N VAL A 63 9.95 8.11 -6.92
CA VAL A 63 10.18 9.45 -7.46
C VAL A 63 11.69 9.67 -7.54
N LYS A 64 12.20 9.76 -8.76
CA LYS A 64 13.63 9.99 -9.02
C LYS A 64 13.99 11.47 -8.97
N GLY A 65 15.20 11.77 -8.49
CA GLY A 65 15.75 13.13 -8.50
C GLY A 65 15.12 14.04 -7.44
N VAL A 66 14.89 13.49 -6.25
CA VAL A 66 14.44 14.24 -5.09
C VAL A 66 15.64 14.96 -4.47
N PRO A 67 15.63 16.30 -4.42
CA PRO A 67 16.68 17.06 -3.74
C PRO A 67 16.67 16.75 -2.24
N ALA A 68 17.85 16.76 -1.62
CA ALA A 68 17.98 16.56 -0.19
C ALA A 68 17.16 17.62 0.57
N GLY A 69 16.14 17.17 1.31
CA GLY A 69 15.25 18.06 2.02
C GLY A 69 13.94 17.40 2.41
N ARG A 70 12.95 18.23 2.80
CA ARG A 70 11.60 17.79 3.14
C ARG A 70 10.75 17.68 1.86
N ALA A 71 10.15 16.52 1.63
CA ALA A 71 9.09 16.37 0.64
C ALA A 71 7.74 16.33 1.36
N LYS A 72 6.71 16.92 0.75
CA LYS A 72 5.31 16.72 1.16
C LYS A 72 4.67 15.79 0.15
N ILE A 73 4.08 14.70 0.64
CA ILE A 73 3.36 13.73 -0.19
C ILE A 73 1.87 13.87 0.11
N GLN A 74 1.06 13.86 -0.95
CA GLN A 74 -0.38 13.79 -0.88
C GLN A 74 -0.85 12.61 -1.72
N TYR A 75 -1.40 11.59 -1.07
CA TYR A 75 -2.05 10.47 -1.74
C TYR A 75 -3.49 10.87 -2.08
N GLY A 76 -3.93 10.49 -3.28
CA GLY A 76 -5.30 10.61 -3.75
C GLY A 76 -6.19 9.55 -3.13
N GLU A 77 -7.46 9.55 -3.55
CA GLU A 77 -8.41 8.53 -3.14
C GLU A 77 -7.99 7.15 -3.66
N ASP A 78 -8.33 6.15 -2.87
CA ASP A 78 -8.21 4.76 -3.28
C ASP A 78 -9.19 4.49 -4.42
N GLN A 79 -8.67 4.00 -5.54
CA GLN A 79 -9.49 3.59 -6.69
C GLN A 79 -9.79 2.09 -6.64
N SER A 80 -9.31 1.38 -5.62
CA SER A 80 -9.74 0.01 -5.36
C SER A 80 -11.24 0.07 -5.11
N GLU A 81 -12.02 -0.40 -6.09
CA GLU A 81 -13.37 -0.85 -5.82
C GLU A 81 -13.22 -1.84 -4.68
N ASP A 82 -13.57 -1.42 -3.47
CA ASP A 82 -13.74 -2.36 -2.38
C ASP A 82 -14.59 -3.49 -2.95
N ASP A 83 -14.00 -4.68 -3.02
CA ASP A 83 -14.74 -5.92 -2.96
C ASP A 83 -15.27 -6.02 -1.51
N PHE A 84 -16.07 -5.04 -1.09
CA PHE A 84 -17.10 -5.27 -0.11
C PHE A 84 -18.04 -6.21 -0.87
N PRO A 85 -18.00 -7.53 -0.65
CA PRO A 85 -19.13 -8.34 -1.07
C PRO A 85 -20.36 -7.60 -0.53
N PRO A 86 -21.39 -7.35 -1.35
CA PRO A 86 -22.59 -6.71 -0.88
C PRO A 86 -22.94 -7.42 0.41
N HIS A 87 -22.86 -6.72 1.54
CA HIS A 87 -23.08 -7.35 2.82
C HIS A 87 -24.44 -8.03 2.68
N GLU A 88 -24.45 -9.36 2.73
CA GLU A 88 -25.69 -10.07 2.90
C GLU A 88 -26.18 -9.51 4.23
N ILE A 89 -27.27 -8.73 4.17
CA ILE A 89 -27.93 -8.17 5.34
C ILE A 89 -27.96 -9.32 6.34
N ASP A 90 -27.13 -9.24 7.39
CA ASP A 90 -27.04 -10.35 8.33
C ASP A 90 -28.48 -10.56 8.85
N ASP A 91 -29.05 -11.75 8.62
CA ASP A 91 -30.45 -12.12 8.91
C ASP A 91 -30.83 -12.01 10.42
N TRP A 92 -29.95 -11.44 11.26
CA TRP A 92 -30.23 -11.09 12.65
C TRP A 92 -31.12 -9.86 12.81
N PHE A 93 -31.16 -8.95 11.82
CA PHE A 93 -32.01 -7.74 11.89
C PHE A 93 -33.47 -8.00 11.50
N ILE A 94 -33.77 -9.13 10.84
CA ILE A 94 -35.13 -9.48 10.40
C ILE A 94 -35.95 -10.14 11.53
N GLN A 95 -35.30 -10.70 12.55
CA GLN A 95 -36.00 -11.48 13.58
C GLN A 95 -36.74 -10.64 14.62
N GLN A 96 -36.39 -9.36 14.79
CA GLN A 96 -37.03 -8.53 15.83
C GLN A 96 -38.41 -7.97 15.41
N ASP A 97 -38.75 -7.94 14.12
CA ASP A 97 -40.04 -7.41 13.66
C ASP A 97 -41.17 -8.46 13.66
N LEU A 98 -40.84 -9.77 13.63
CA LEU A 98 -41.81 -10.86 13.62
C LEU A 98 -42.28 -11.29 15.03
N GLU A 99 -41.56 -10.94 16.10
CA GLU A 99 -41.97 -11.24 17.48
C GLU A 99 -42.85 -10.14 18.12
N ILE A 100 -42.87 -8.93 17.55
CA ILE A 100 -43.68 -7.83 18.09
C ILE A 100 -45.15 -7.91 17.60
N SER A 101 -45.42 -8.58 16.47
CA SER A 101 -46.80 -8.73 15.97
C SER A 101 -47.59 -9.86 16.62
N ASN A 102 -46.93 -10.82 17.30
CA ASN A 102 -47.61 -12.01 17.85
C ASN A 102 -47.97 -11.88 19.34
N ASN A 103 -47.62 -10.76 19.98
CA ASN A 103 -47.86 -10.53 21.41
C ASN A 103 -48.97 -9.51 21.70
N ASN A 104 -49.79 -9.15 20.71
CA ASN A 104 -50.91 -8.21 20.86
C ASN A 104 -52.30 -8.80 20.58
N GLU A 105 -52.44 -10.13 20.53
CA GLU A 105 -53.74 -10.80 20.59
C GLU A 105 -53.87 -11.56 21.92
N ASN A 106 -54.25 -10.84 22.98
CA ASN A 106 -55.07 -11.39 24.08
C ASN A 106 -55.79 -10.27 24.84
#